data_AF-A0A5S9NBM9-F1
#
_entry.id   AF-A0A5S9NBM9-F1
#
_cell.length_a   1.000
_cell.length_b   1.000
_cell.length_c   1.000
_cell.angle_alpha   90.00
_cell.angle_beta   90.00
_cell.angle_gamma   90.00
#
_symmetry.space_group_name_H-M   'P 1'
#
loop_
_entity.id
_entity.type
_entity.pdbx_description
1 polymer ?
#
loop_
_entity_poly.entity_id
_entity_poly.type
_entity_poly.pdbx_seq_one_letter_code
_entity_poly.pdbx_strand_id
1 'polypeptide(L)'
;MRRWIIANLSTLAAVGLTASASLAQPAEVVELPLNGFYCAGADEATSCKKMISRLEADNRKAWKGDYQGQRNVAFCLSDGCGNMVLPNRSLGCAWRIVIIASGSPKVDTTDIGNLKVYCGKLDAAERSAAQAQAATLFRTIYKREIGPVAW
;
A
#
# COMPACT_ATOMS: atom_id res chain seq x y z
N MET A 1 -48.51 7.87 73.50
CA MET A 1 -47.21 8.04 74.19
C MET A 1 -46.10 7.42 73.33
N ARG A 2 -44.94 8.08 73.29
CA ARG A 2 -43.61 7.66 72.79
C ARG A 2 -43.37 7.59 71.27
N ARG A 3 -42.67 8.63 70.81
CA ARG A 3 -41.79 8.68 69.63
C ARG A 3 -40.73 7.58 69.67
N TRP A 4 -40.31 7.10 68.48
CA TRP A 4 -38.89 6.82 68.21
C TRP A 4 -38.53 7.29 66.80
N ILE A 5 -37.53 8.17 66.77
CA ILE A 5 -36.81 8.68 65.61
C ILE A 5 -35.68 7.68 65.34
N ILE A 6 -35.48 7.25 64.10
CA ILE A 6 -34.17 6.73 63.66
C ILE A 6 -33.82 7.43 62.36
N ALA A 7 -32.90 8.39 62.48
CA ALA A 7 -32.15 8.96 61.37
C ALA A 7 -31.21 7.88 60.82
N ASN A 8 -31.15 7.71 59.50
CA ASN A 8 -30.11 6.89 58.88
C ASN A 8 -29.14 7.77 58.09
N LEU A 9 -27.87 7.56 58.45
CA LEU A 9 -26.69 8.31 58.10
C LEU A 9 -26.40 8.27 56.59
N SER A 10 -25.92 9.41 56.10
CA SER A 10 -25.19 9.55 54.85
C SER A 10 -23.91 8.71 54.88
N THR A 11 -23.70 7.86 53.89
CA THR A 11 -22.38 7.29 53.55
C THR A 11 -21.88 7.88 52.25
N LEU A 12 -20.67 8.44 52.32
CA LEU A 12 -19.92 9.07 51.26
C LEU A 12 -19.70 8.13 50.06
N ALA A 13 -19.93 8.63 48.85
CA ALA A 13 -19.42 8.02 47.63
C ALA A 13 -17.95 8.42 47.45
N ALA A 14 -17.04 7.46 47.63
CA ALA A 14 -15.64 7.62 47.23
C ALA A 14 -15.54 7.53 45.70
N VAL A 15 -15.23 8.65 45.05
CA VAL A 15 -14.88 8.67 43.62
C VAL A 15 -13.42 8.22 43.51
N GLY A 16 -13.23 6.93 43.27
CA GLY A 16 -11.94 6.36 42.90
C GLY A 16 -11.57 6.80 41.49
N LEU A 17 -10.56 7.65 41.37
CA LEU A 17 -9.97 8.06 40.09
C LEU A 17 -9.18 6.87 39.52
N THR A 18 -9.75 6.12 38.59
CA THR A 18 -9.01 5.05 37.89
C THR A 18 -8.08 5.69 36.85
N ALA A 19 -6.79 5.68 37.12
CA ALA A 19 -5.77 5.92 36.10
C ALA A 19 -5.73 4.71 35.17
N SER A 20 -6.38 4.82 34.01
CA SER A 20 -6.27 3.83 32.94
C SER A 20 -4.86 3.89 32.36
N ALA A 21 -4.06 2.86 32.60
CA ALA A 21 -2.83 2.64 31.87
C ALA A 21 -3.19 2.44 30.38
N SER A 22 -2.79 3.39 29.54
CA SER A 22 -2.95 3.27 28.09
C SER A 22 -2.02 2.17 27.60
N LEU A 23 -2.60 1.00 27.33
CA LEU A 23 -1.96 -0.01 26.50
C LEU A 23 -1.70 0.64 25.15
N ALA A 24 -0.44 0.72 24.74
CA ALA A 24 -0.08 1.14 23.39
C ALA A 24 -0.89 0.29 22.41
N GLN A 25 -1.76 0.96 21.65
CA GLN A 25 -2.56 0.29 20.63
C GLN A 25 -1.60 -0.34 19.62
N PRO A 26 -1.85 -1.58 19.16
CA PRO A 26 -1.09 -2.13 18.03
C PRO A 26 -1.20 -1.13 16.88
N ALA A 27 -0.08 -0.85 16.23
CA ALA A 27 0.00 0.10 15.13
C ALA A 27 -1.15 -0.15 14.17
N GLU A 28 -2.06 0.82 14.10
CA GLU A 28 -3.20 0.78 13.21
C GLU A 28 -2.66 0.61 11.79
N VAL A 29 -2.97 -0.53 11.16
CA VAL A 29 -2.71 -0.72 9.74
C VAL A 29 -3.60 0.28 9.03
N VAL A 30 -3.04 1.46 8.71
CA VAL A 30 -3.75 2.46 7.92
C VAL A 30 -3.86 1.88 6.51
N GLU A 31 -4.97 1.19 6.25
CA GLU A 31 -5.35 0.76 4.91
C GLU A 31 -5.61 2.01 4.07
N LEU A 32 -4.65 2.38 3.23
CA LEU A 32 -4.89 3.40 2.23
C LEU A 32 -5.50 2.75 0.99
N PRO A 33 -6.50 3.38 0.36
CA PRO A 33 -7.27 2.79 -0.72
C PRO A 33 -6.48 2.88 -2.03
N LEU A 34 -5.37 2.16 -2.11
CA LEU A 34 -4.48 2.18 -3.27
C LEU A 34 -4.09 0.78 -3.74
N ASN A 35 -4.96 -0.22 -3.53
CA ASN A 35 -4.81 -1.56 -4.10
C ASN A 35 -3.38 -2.15 -3.97
N GLY A 36 -2.71 -1.96 -2.82
CA GLY A 36 -1.40 -2.59 -2.59
C GLY A 36 -0.31 -1.79 -1.87
N PHE A 37 -0.57 -0.60 -1.32
CA PHE A 37 0.42 0.14 -0.52
C PHE A 37 0.04 0.19 0.95
N TYR A 38 0.90 -0.34 1.81
CA TYR A 38 0.72 -0.40 3.26
C TYR A 38 2.05 -0.10 3.94
N CYS A 39 2.09 0.62 5.07
CA CYS A 39 3.34 0.84 5.82
C CYS A 39 3.85 -0.48 6.42
N ALA A 40 5.17 -0.68 6.43
CA ALA A 40 5.78 -1.74 7.24
C ALA A 40 6.21 -1.18 8.60
N GLY A 41 5.43 -1.40 9.66
CA GLY A 41 5.81 -1.06 11.05
C GLY A 41 5.31 0.29 11.59
N ALA A 42 5.59 0.51 12.89
CA ALA A 42 4.97 1.53 13.74
C ALA A 42 5.83 2.80 13.96
N ASP A 43 7.14 2.66 13.85
CA ASP A 43 8.18 3.60 14.26
C ASP A 43 8.65 4.54 13.12
N GLU A 44 8.23 4.28 11.88
CA GLU A 44 8.55 5.09 10.70
C GLU A 44 7.38 5.95 10.19
N ALA A 45 6.35 6.14 11.00
CA ALA A 45 5.06 6.69 10.56
C ALA A 45 5.16 8.00 9.76
N THR A 46 6.06 8.93 10.11
CA THR A 46 6.23 10.19 9.36
C THR A 46 6.93 10.00 8.02
N SER A 47 7.96 9.15 7.96
CA SER A 47 8.69 8.85 6.71
C SER A 47 7.84 8.01 5.76
N CYS A 48 7.14 7.00 6.29
CA CYS A 48 6.18 6.22 5.53
C CYS A 48 5.04 7.09 4.97
N LYS A 49 4.45 7.98 5.79
CA LYS A 49 3.40 8.90 5.31
C LYS A 49 3.89 9.80 4.17
N LYS A 50 5.11 10.32 4.26
CA LYS A 50 5.71 11.11 3.17
C LYS A 50 5.94 10.27 1.92
N MET A 51 6.41 9.02 2.07
CA MET A 51 6.59 8.09 0.95
C MET A 51 5.27 7.78 0.27
N ILE A 52 4.25 7.40 1.05
CA ILE A 52 2.89 7.15 0.59
C ILE A 52 2.33 8.35 -0.17
N SER A 53 2.46 9.57 0.37
CA SER A 53 1.93 10.76 -0.30
C SER A 53 2.59 11.00 -1.66
N ARG A 54 3.90 10.75 -1.78
CA ARG A 54 4.60 10.78 -3.07
C ARG A 54 4.10 9.68 -4.01
N LEU A 55 3.94 8.48 -3.48
CA LEU A 55 3.50 7.31 -4.24
C LEU A 55 2.05 7.43 -4.71
N GLU A 56 1.19 8.10 -3.95
CA GLU A 56 -0.16 8.48 -4.37
C GLU A 56 -0.13 9.41 -5.58
N ALA A 57 0.74 10.41 -5.54
CA ALA A 57 0.92 11.33 -6.66
C ALA A 57 1.43 10.58 -7.90
N ASP A 58 2.39 9.68 -7.73
CA ASP A 58 2.92 8.87 -8.82
C ASP A 58 1.92 7.84 -9.33
N ASN A 59 1.08 7.27 -8.47
CA ASN A 59 -0.01 6.37 -8.86
C ASN A 59 -1.04 7.12 -9.72
N ARG A 60 -1.45 8.33 -9.31
CA ARG A 60 -2.35 9.17 -10.13
C ARG A 60 -1.76 9.49 -11.50
N LYS A 61 -0.44 9.69 -11.60
CA LYS A 61 0.27 9.89 -12.86
C LYS A 61 0.33 8.58 -13.68
N ALA A 62 0.63 7.46 -13.02
CA ALA A 62 0.75 6.15 -13.66
C ALA A 62 -0.55 5.75 -14.38
N TRP A 63 -1.70 5.96 -13.73
CA TRP A 63 -3.03 5.74 -14.32
C TRP A 63 -3.37 6.68 -15.48
N LYS A 64 -2.67 7.81 -15.61
CA LYS A 64 -2.76 8.72 -16.76
C LYS A 64 -1.74 8.40 -17.86
N GLY A 65 -1.02 7.29 -17.75
CA GLY A 65 -0.03 6.86 -18.75
C GLY A 65 1.35 7.51 -18.57
N ASP A 66 1.62 8.21 -17.47
CA ASP A 66 2.92 8.82 -17.23
C ASP A 66 3.99 7.76 -16.95
N TYR A 67 5.02 7.74 -17.80
CA TYR A 67 6.12 6.79 -17.76
C TYR A 67 6.84 6.78 -16.40
N GLN A 68 7.13 7.94 -15.82
CA GLN A 68 7.88 8.00 -14.56
C GLN A 68 7.01 7.55 -13.38
N GLY A 69 5.74 7.94 -13.35
CA GLY A 69 4.77 7.47 -12.37
C GLY A 69 4.66 5.95 -12.38
N GLN A 70 4.59 5.34 -13.57
CA GLN A 70 4.58 3.89 -13.70
C GLN A 70 5.86 3.23 -13.15
N ARG A 71 7.05 3.77 -13.46
CA ARG A 71 8.32 3.25 -12.92
C ARG A 71 8.37 3.32 -11.40
N ASN A 72 7.94 4.43 -10.80
CA ASN A 72 7.96 4.62 -9.36
C ASN A 72 7.00 3.66 -8.65
N VAL A 73 5.78 3.52 -9.17
CA VAL A 73 4.79 2.55 -8.69
C VAL A 73 5.33 1.12 -8.78
N ALA A 74 5.85 0.72 -9.94
CA ALA A 74 6.43 -0.60 -10.15
C ALA A 74 7.57 -0.89 -9.17
N PHE A 75 8.46 0.09 -8.94
CA PHE A 75 9.57 -0.03 -8.01
C PHE A 75 9.11 -0.27 -6.57
N CYS A 76 8.23 0.59 -6.04
CA CYS A 76 7.74 0.43 -4.65
C CYS A 76 7.01 -0.90 -4.45
N LEU A 77 6.17 -1.33 -5.39
CA LEU A 77 5.48 -2.62 -5.30
C LEU A 77 6.44 -3.81 -5.35
N SER A 78 7.58 -3.67 -6.05
CA SER A 78 8.54 -4.76 -6.21
C SER A 78 9.46 -4.91 -5.00
N ASP A 79 9.92 -3.80 -4.42
CA ASP A 79 11.02 -3.75 -3.46
C ASP A 79 10.62 -3.19 -2.09
N GLY A 80 9.44 -2.59 -1.98
CA GLY A 80 8.95 -1.99 -0.73
C GLY A 80 9.46 -0.58 -0.47
N CYS A 81 10.09 0.06 -1.46
CA CYS A 81 10.59 1.44 -1.38
C CYS A 81 11.46 1.70 -0.13
N GLY A 82 12.47 0.84 0.06
CA GLY A 82 13.34 0.88 1.24
C GLY A 82 12.66 0.34 2.50
N ASN A 83 11.85 -0.73 2.36
CA ASN A 83 11.02 -1.31 3.41
C ASN A 83 9.96 -0.38 4.02
N MET A 84 9.72 0.79 3.43
CA MET A 84 8.69 1.72 3.92
C MET A 84 7.28 1.23 3.59
N VAL A 85 7.12 0.45 2.51
CA VAL A 85 5.84 -0.12 2.11
C VAL A 85 5.91 -1.64 1.95
N LEU A 86 4.81 -2.34 2.24
CA LEU A 86 4.66 -3.76 1.97
C LEU A 86 4.70 -4.00 0.46
N PRO A 87 5.62 -4.85 -0.05
CA PRO A 87 5.68 -5.17 -1.46
C PRO A 87 4.47 -5.99 -1.92
N ASN A 88 3.97 -5.68 -3.12
CA ASN A 88 3.08 -6.55 -3.88
C ASN A 88 3.79 -6.89 -5.21
N ARG A 89 4.63 -7.93 -5.18
CA ARG A 89 5.56 -8.26 -6.26
C ARG A 89 4.85 -8.63 -7.56
N SER A 90 3.67 -9.25 -7.48
CA SER A 90 2.86 -9.59 -8.65
C SER A 90 2.35 -8.32 -9.35
N LEU A 91 1.77 -7.39 -8.60
CA LEU A 91 1.35 -6.09 -9.15
C LEU A 91 2.55 -5.25 -9.62
N GLY A 92 3.68 -5.31 -8.92
CA GLY A 92 4.94 -4.69 -9.35
C GLY A 92 5.39 -5.21 -10.72
N CYS A 93 5.37 -6.52 -10.92
CA CYS A 93 5.65 -7.13 -12.22
C CYS A 93 4.64 -6.69 -13.29
N ALA A 94 3.35 -6.64 -12.96
CA ALA A 94 2.31 -6.19 -13.88
C ALA A 94 2.56 -4.76 -14.39
N TRP A 95 2.96 -3.83 -13.52
CA TRP A 95 3.33 -2.48 -13.93
C TRP A 95 4.59 -2.43 -14.79
N ARG A 96 5.58 -3.31 -14.55
CA ARG A 96 6.76 -3.41 -15.42
C ARG A 96 6.41 -3.86 -16.83
N ILE A 97 5.46 -4.79 -16.95
CA ILE A 97 4.89 -5.19 -18.24
C ILE A 97 4.23 -3.99 -18.92
N VAL A 98 3.41 -3.21 -18.21
CA VAL A 98 2.76 -2.00 -18.74
C VAL A 98 3.78 -0.99 -19.27
N ILE A 99 4.88 -0.75 -18.53
CA ILE A 99 5.95 0.18 -18.94
C ILE A 99 6.54 -0.24 -20.28
N ILE A 100 6.95 -1.50 -20.43
CA ILE A 100 7.53 -2.02 -21.68
C ILE A 100 6.50 -1.96 -22.82
N ALA A 101 5.27 -2.39 -22.56
CA ALA A 101 4.21 -2.43 -23.57
C ALA A 101 3.71 -1.04 -24.00
N SER A 102 3.97 0.02 -23.22
CA SER A 102 3.46 1.38 -23.45
C SER A 102 3.87 1.94 -24.81
N GLY A 103 5.03 1.53 -25.33
CA GLY A 103 5.66 2.14 -26.50
C GLY A 103 6.19 3.55 -26.22
N SER A 104 6.35 3.93 -24.95
CA SER A 104 6.97 5.20 -24.56
C SER A 104 8.40 5.27 -25.13
N PRO A 105 8.81 6.39 -25.76
CA PRO A 105 10.17 6.56 -26.28
C PRO A 105 11.24 6.67 -25.18
N LYS A 106 10.81 6.74 -23.91
CA LYS A 106 11.70 6.74 -22.74
C LYS A 106 12.03 5.33 -22.25
N VAL A 107 11.34 4.29 -22.74
CA VAL A 107 11.65 2.91 -22.37
C VAL A 107 13.07 2.59 -22.79
N ASP A 108 13.85 2.05 -21.86
CA ASP A 108 15.26 1.73 -22.09
C ASP A 108 15.64 0.33 -21.59
N THR A 109 16.94 0.02 -21.68
CA THR A 109 17.49 -1.27 -21.24
C THR A 109 17.35 -1.49 -19.74
N THR A 110 17.23 -0.43 -18.93
CA THR A 110 17.00 -0.55 -17.48
C THR A 110 15.59 -1.04 -17.18
N ASP A 111 14.59 -0.69 -17.99
CA ASP A 111 13.23 -1.21 -17.84
C ASP A 111 13.16 -2.72 -18.13
N ILE A 112 13.87 -3.16 -19.18
CA ILE A 112 13.98 -4.59 -19.52
C ILE A 112 14.71 -5.36 -18.43
N GLY A 113 15.84 -4.82 -17.95
CA GLY A 113 16.62 -5.42 -16.86
C GLY A 113 15.78 -5.55 -15.59
N ASN A 114 15.02 -4.51 -15.24
CA ASN A 114 14.15 -4.54 -14.08
C ASN A 114 12.99 -5.53 -14.25
N LEU A 115 12.36 -5.62 -15.43
CA LEU A 115 11.34 -6.64 -15.70
C LEU A 115 11.90 -8.04 -15.37
N LYS A 116 13.08 -8.38 -15.90
CA LYS A 116 13.74 -9.68 -15.65
C LYS A 116 14.04 -9.90 -14.17
N VAL A 117 14.61 -8.91 -13.49
CA VAL A 117 15.00 -9.03 -12.08
C VAL A 117 13.79 -9.20 -11.17
N TYR A 118 12.73 -8.43 -11.35
CA TYR A 118 11.60 -8.43 -10.42
C TYR A 118 10.55 -9.49 -10.78
N CYS A 119 10.22 -9.67 -12.06
CA CYS A 119 9.30 -10.74 -12.48
C CYS A 119 9.95 -12.13 -12.42
N GLY A 120 11.27 -12.24 -12.56
CA GLY A 120 11.97 -13.52 -12.44
C GLY A 120 11.95 -14.13 -11.04
N LYS A 121 11.59 -13.35 -10.01
CA LYS A 121 11.42 -13.82 -8.62
C LYS A 121 10.06 -14.47 -8.36
N LEU A 122 9.09 -14.28 -9.27
CA LEU A 122 7.75 -14.84 -9.15
C LEU A 122 7.73 -16.27 -9.68
N ASP A 123 6.86 -17.12 -9.14
CA ASP A 123 6.61 -18.44 -9.71
C ASP A 123 5.78 -18.37 -11.01
N ALA A 124 5.50 -19.52 -11.64
CA ALA A 124 4.77 -19.54 -12.90
C ALA A 124 3.33 -19.01 -12.78
N ALA A 125 2.62 -19.36 -11.71
CA ALA A 125 1.23 -18.94 -11.50
C ALA A 125 1.17 -17.44 -11.19
N GLU A 126 2.07 -16.94 -10.33
CA GLU A 126 2.21 -15.53 -10.02
C GLU A 126 2.53 -14.70 -11.26
N ARG A 127 3.43 -15.18 -12.13
CA ARG A 127 3.75 -14.51 -13.41
C ARG A 127 2.54 -14.46 -14.34
N SER A 128 1.80 -15.56 -14.48
CA SER A 128 0.58 -15.58 -15.30
C SER A 128 -0.48 -14.62 -14.76
N ALA A 129 -0.66 -14.55 -13.44
CA ALA A 129 -1.55 -13.59 -12.81
C ALA A 129 -1.11 -12.14 -13.07
N ALA A 130 0.19 -11.85 -12.93
CA ALA A 130 0.76 -10.52 -13.22
C ALA A 130 0.56 -10.12 -14.69
N GLN A 131 0.72 -11.04 -15.63
CA GLN A 131 0.46 -10.80 -17.06
C GLN A 131 -1.02 -10.45 -17.32
N ALA A 132 -1.95 -11.21 -16.75
CA ALA A 132 -3.38 -10.94 -16.86
C ALA A 132 -3.76 -9.57 -16.25
N GLN A 133 -3.18 -9.25 -15.10
CA GLN A 133 -3.37 -7.95 -14.46
C GLN A 133 -2.79 -6.81 -15.30
N ALA A 134 -1.61 -7.01 -15.90
CA ALA A 134 -1.00 -6.03 -16.78
C ALA A 134 -1.86 -5.74 -18.01
N ALA A 135 -2.44 -6.77 -18.64
CA ALA A 135 -3.37 -6.59 -19.76
C ALA A 135 -4.58 -5.72 -19.36
N THR A 136 -5.11 -5.92 -18.16
CA THR A 136 -6.23 -5.12 -17.63
C THR A 136 -5.83 -3.67 -17.35
N LEU A 137 -4.67 -3.45 -16.70
CA LEU A 137 -4.13 -2.11 -16.46
C LEU A 137 -3.90 -1.37 -17.78
N PHE A 138 -3.26 -2.06 -18.73
CA PHE A 138 -2.89 -1.50 -20.02
C PHE A 138 -4.11 -1.07 -20.84
N ARG A 139 -5.12 -1.94 -20.96
CA ARG A 139 -6.38 -1.60 -21.63
C ARG A 139 -7.07 -0.41 -20.96
N THR A 140 -7.02 -0.33 -19.64
CA THR A 140 -7.63 0.78 -18.90
C THR A 140 -6.91 2.11 -19.19
N ILE A 141 -5.58 2.12 -19.23
CA ILE A 141 -4.76 3.32 -19.41
C ILE A 141 -4.69 3.77 -20.88
N TYR A 142 -4.40 2.84 -21.79
CA TYR A 142 -4.09 3.13 -23.20
C TYR A 142 -5.24 2.83 -24.17
N LYS A 143 -6.36 2.28 -23.69
CA LYS A 143 -7.56 1.98 -24.49
C LYS A 143 -7.30 1.05 -25.69
N ARG A 144 -6.31 0.16 -25.54
CA ARG A 144 -5.94 -0.87 -26.53
C ARG A 144 -5.36 -2.09 -25.83
N GLU A 145 -5.26 -3.20 -26.55
CA GLU A 145 -4.61 -4.42 -26.03
C GLU A 145 -3.07 -4.30 -26.07
N ILE A 146 -2.42 -5.05 -25.17
CA ILE A 146 -0.98 -5.27 -25.25
C ILE A 146 -0.72 -6.05 -26.54
N GLY A 147 0.22 -5.58 -27.36
CA GLY A 147 0.62 -6.29 -28.58
C GLY A 147 1.28 -7.64 -28.24
N PRO A 148 1.59 -8.48 -29.24
CA PRO A 148 2.36 -9.70 -29.00
C PRO A 148 3.71 -9.32 -28.39
N VAL A 149 3.94 -9.67 -27.12
CA VAL A 149 5.23 -9.48 -26.44
C VAL A 149 5.75 -10.86 -26.07
N ALA A 150 6.96 -11.19 -26.51
CA ALA A 150 7.66 -12.36 -26.04
C ALA A 150 8.25 -12.03 -24.65
N TRP A 151 7.72 -12.67 -23.62
CA TRP A 151 8.15 -12.49 -22.22
C TRP A 151 9.35 -13.39 -21.89
#